data_AF-A0A317Z2F3-F1
#
_entry.id   AF-A0A317Z2F3-F1
#
_cell.length_a   1.000
_cell.length_b   1.000
_cell.length_c   1.000
_cell.angle_alpha   90.00
_cell.angle_beta   90.00
_cell.angle_gamma   90.00
#
_symmetry.space_group_name_H-M   'P 1'
#
loop_
_entity.id
_entity.type
_entity.pdbx_description
1 polymer ?
#
loop_
_entity_poly.entity_id
_entity_poly.type
_entity_poly.pdbx_seq_one_letter_code
_entity_poly.pdbx_strand_id
1 'polypeptide(L)'
;LADEAYCVGPKQSKDSYLNIPNILSIATSTGCDGIHPGYGFLAENGDFAELCEAVQLKFIGPSYESIQKMGIKDIAKEEMKRA
;
A
#
# COMPACT_ATOMS: atom_id res chain seq x y z
N LEU A 1 14.86 -0.35 -14.32
CA LEU A 1 14.58 -1.77 -14.64
C LEU A 1 14.76 -2.55 -13.34
N ALA A 2 13.97 -3.60 -13.11
CA ALA A 2 14.10 -4.43 -11.90
C ALA A 2 14.99 -5.65 -12.17
N ASP A 3 15.63 -6.17 -11.12
CA ASP A 3 16.42 -7.40 -11.18
C ASP A 3 15.54 -8.65 -11.23
N GLU A 4 14.34 -8.58 -10.65
CA GLU A 4 13.35 -9.66 -10.60
C GLU A 4 11.96 -9.18 -11.03
N ALA A 5 11.17 -10.08 -11.62
CA ALA A 5 9.81 -9.78 -12.06
C ALA A 5 8.90 -10.99 -11.85
N TYR A 6 7.73 -10.74 -11.24
CA TYR A 6 6.75 -11.77 -10.89
C TYR A 6 5.37 -11.43 -11.44
N CYS A 7 4.63 -12.45 -11.86
CA CYS A 7 3.26 -12.30 -12.33
C CYS A 7 2.31 -12.08 -11.14
N VAL A 8 1.62 -10.94 -11.11
CA VAL A 8 0.69 -10.55 -10.03
C VAL A 8 -0.78 -10.81 -10.37
N GLY A 9 -1.09 -11.25 -11.60
CA GLY A 9 -2.44 -11.55 -12.05
C GLY A 9 -2.72 -11.20 -13.52
N PRO A 10 -3.99 -11.28 -13.95
CA PRO A 10 -4.43 -10.96 -15.31
C PRO A 10 -4.30 -9.47 -15.67
N LYS A 11 -4.52 -9.12 -16.95
CA LYS A 11 -4.34 -7.77 -17.49
C LYS A 11 -5.13 -6.66 -16.76
N GLN A 12 -6.27 -6.98 -16.17
CA GLN A 12 -7.10 -5.98 -15.48
C GLN A 12 -6.45 -5.61 -14.15
N SER A 13 -6.28 -4.31 -13.89
CA SER A 13 -5.65 -3.81 -12.67
C SER A 13 -6.35 -4.27 -11.39
N LYS A 14 -7.69 -4.40 -11.42
CA LYS A 14 -8.49 -4.92 -10.30
C LYS A 14 -8.10 -6.33 -9.87
N ASP A 15 -7.71 -7.15 -10.85
CA ASP A 15 -7.38 -8.56 -10.65
C ASP A 15 -5.86 -8.78 -10.48
N SER A 16 -5.05 -7.73 -10.60
CA SER A 16 -3.58 -7.75 -10.52
C SER A 16 -3.04 -6.74 -9.51
N TYR A 17 -2.76 -5.51 -9.93
CA TYR A 17 -2.10 -4.49 -9.10
C TYR A 17 -2.92 -3.96 -7.92
N LEU A 18 -4.25 -4.07 -7.97
CA LEU A 18 -5.16 -3.74 -6.87
C LEU A 18 -5.51 -4.95 -6.01
N ASN A 19 -4.98 -6.14 -6.35
CA ASN A 19 -5.21 -7.36 -5.59
C ASN A 19 -4.18 -7.45 -4.45
N ILE A 20 -4.56 -6.90 -3.29
CA ILE A 20 -3.71 -6.85 -2.10
C ILE A 20 -3.15 -8.24 -1.70
N PRO A 21 -3.98 -9.31 -1.59
CA PRO A 21 -3.48 -10.64 -1.26
C PRO A 21 -2.35 -11.13 -2.18
N ASN A 22 -2.48 -10.94 -3.49
CA ASN A 22 -1.45 -11.37 -4.44
C ASN A 22 -0.14 -10.62 -4.23
N ILE A 23 -0.21 -9.29 -4.05
CA ILE A 23 0.98 -8.45 -3.86
C ILE A 23 1.71 -8.85 -2.57
N LEU A 24 0.99 -8.99 -1.45
CA LEU A 24 1.58 -9.37 -0.18
C LEU A 24 2.16 -10.79 -0.23
N SER A 25 1.44 -11.74 -0.83
CA SER A 25 1.92 -13.12 -0.97
C SER A 25 3.24 -13.19 -1.73
N ILE A 26 3.39 -12.42 -2.81
CA ILE A 26 4.64 -12.36 -3.57
C ILE A 26 5.74 -11.72 -2.71
N ALA A 27 5.49 -10.55 -2.12
CA ALA A 27 6.48 -9.83 -1.32
C ALA A 27 7.01 -10.65 -0.13
N THR A 28 6.13 -11.37 0.57
CA THR A 28 6.54 -12.29 1.65
C THR A 28 7.31 -13.50 1.12
N SER A 29 6.93 -14.05 -0.04
CA SER A 29 7.59 -15.24 -0.61
C SER A 29 8.97 -14.94 -1.17
N THR A 30 9.19 -13.71 -1.66
CA THR A 30 10.48 -13.25 -2.19
C THR A 30 11.40 -12.73 -1.09
N GLY A 31 10.91 -12.58 0.14
CA GLY A 31 11.68 -12.07 1.26
C GLY A 31 12.02 -10.58 1.12
N CYS A 32 11.10 -9.78 0.56
CA CYS A 32 11.30 -8.33 0.48
C CYS A 32 11.30 -7.70 1.87
N ASP A 33 12.11 -6.67 2.08
CA ASP A 33 12.10 -5.89 3.33
C ASP A 33 11.02 -4.80 3.35
N GLY A 34 10.50 -4.42 2.18
CA GLY A 34 9.52 -3.36 2.06
C GLY A 34 8.90 -3.21 0.68
N ILE A 35 7.81 -2.46 0.62
CA ILE A 35 7.03 -2.21 -0.58
C ILE A 35 6.96 -0.71 -0.83
N HIS A 36 7.35 -0.29 -2.03
CA HIS A 36 7.14 1.08 -2.53
C HIS A 36 5.92 1.09 -3.45
N PRO A 37 4.80 1.74 -3.08
CA PRO A 37 3.56 1.68 -3.86
C PRO A 37 3.54 2.62 -5.07
N GLY A 38 4.47 3.58 -5.15
CA GLY A 38 4.47 4.58 -6.20
C GLY A 38 3.40 5.64 -5.95
N TYR A 39 2.54 5.87 -6.94
CA TYR A 39 1.41 6.79 -6.88
C TYR A 39 0.18 6.15 -7.54
N GLY A 40 -1.02 6.50 -7.07
CA GLY A 40 -2.23 5.76 -7.44
C GLY A 40 -2.18 4.31 -6.97
N PHE A 41 -3.11 3.47 -7.47
CA PHE A 41 -3.27 2.08 -7.03
C PHE A 41 -3.46 1.95 -5.50
N LEU A 42 -2.47 1.40 -4.82
CA LEU A 42 -2.49 1.13 -3.37
C LEU A 42 -1.73 2.19 -2.56
N ALA A 43 -1.17 3.22 -3.21
CA ALA A 43 -0.35 4.24 -2.53
C ALA A 43 -1.10 5.03 -1.45
N GLU A 44 -2.42 5.19 -1.62
CA GLU A 44 -3.30 5.93 -0.70
C GLU A 44 -4.29 4.98 0.01
N ASN A 45 -4.02 3.67 -0.01
CA ASN A 45 -4.86 2.68 0.65
C ASN A 45 -4.33 2.40 2.06
N GLY A 46 -5.03 2.91 3.07
CA GLY A 46 -4.66 2.75 4.47
C GLY A 46 -4.62 1.27 4.90
N ASP A 47 -5.60 0.48 4.48
CA ASP A 47 -5.68 -0.95 4.81
C ASP A 47 -4.48 -1.73 4.23
N PHE A 48 -4.01 -1.35 3.04
CA PHE A 48 -2.81 -1.94 2.46
C PHE A 48 -1.55 -1.61 3.26
N ALA A 49 -1.40 -0.35 3.69
CA ALA A 49 -0.26 0.06 4.52
C ALA A 49 -0.26 -0.65 5.88
N GLU A 50 -1.43 -0.78 6.51
CA GLU A 50 -1.61 -1.53 7.76
C GLU A 50 -1.24 -3.00 7.57
N LEU A 51 -1.73 -3.64 6.51
CA LEU A 51 -1.40 -5.04 6.23
C LEU A 51 0.08 -5.25 5.96
N CYS A 52 0.77 -4.32 5.29
CA CYS A 52 2.22 -4.38 5.11
C CYS A 52 2.94 -4.44 6.47
N GLU A 53 2.59 -3.54 7.39
CA GLU A 53 3.17 -3.52 8.73
C GLU A 53 2.85 -4.80 9.51
N ALA A 54 1.62 -5.32 9.39
CA ALA A 54 1.19 -6.55 10.05
C ALA A 54 1.97 -7.80 9.60
N VAL A 55 2.43 -7.83 8.34
CA VAL A 55 3.30 -8.90 7.81
C VAL A 55 4.79 -8.56 7.86
N GLN A 56 5.16 -7.54 8.64
CA GLN A 56 6.54 -7.07 8.84
C GLN A 56 7.24 -6.57 7.57
N LEU A 57 6.46 -6.11 6.59
CA LEU A 57 6.96 -5.44 5.39
C LEU A 57 6.93 -3.93 5.60
N LYS A 58 8.05 -3.24 5.37
CA LYS A 58 8.09 -1.78 5.46
C LYS A 58 7.31 -1.15 4.31
N PHE A 59 6.20 -0.49 4.60
CA PHE A 59 5.52 0.37 3.64
C PHE A 59 6.33 1.66 3.43
N ILE A 60 6.81 1.92 2.21
CA ILE A 60 7.59 3.11 1.88
C ILE A 60 6.61 4.25 1.54
N GLY A 61 6.09 4.89 2.58
CA GLY A 61 5.12 5.97 2.49
C GLY A 61 4.74 6.53 3.86
N PRO A 62 3.68 7.34 3.96
CA PRO A 62 3.11 7.74 5.24
C PRO A 62 2.51 6.55 6.00
N SER A 63 2.34 6.68 7.32
CA SER A 63 1.71 5.63 8.14
C SER A 63 0.26 5.40 7.72
N TYR A 64 -0.26 4.17 7.93
CA TYR A 64 -1.66 3.84 7.63
C TYR A 64 -2.64 4.80 8.33
N GLU A 65 -2.35 5.20 9.56
CA GLU A 65 -3.15 6.17 10.32
C GLU A 65 -3.21 7.54 9.62
N SER A 66 -2.08 8.00 9.09
CA SER A 66 -1.99 9.28 8.37
C SER A 66 -2.79 9.22 7.08
N ILE A 67 -2.70 8.09 6.36
CA ILE A 67 -3.47 7.85 5.13
C ILE A 67 -4.98 7.88 5.43
N GLN A 68 -5.43 7.17 6.47
CA GLN A 68 -6.84 7.12 6.84
C GLN A 68 -7.38 8.49 7.29
N LYS A 69 -6.64 9.20 8.16
CA LYS A 69 -7.03 10.54 8.63
C LYS A 69 -7.13 11.55 7.49
N MET A 70 -6.17 11.53 6.57
CA MET A 70 -6.12 12.49 5.47
C MET A 70 -7.01 12.10 4.28
N GLY A 71 -7.39 10.84 4.15
CA GLY A 71 -8.30 10.35 3.10
C GLY A 71 -9.76 10.77 3.32
N ILE A 72 -10.17 10.99 4.57
CA ILE A 72 -11.53 11.43 4.89
C ILE A 72 -11.58 12.95 4.94
N LYS A 73 -12.27 13.55 3.95
CA LYS A 73 -12.29 15.00 3.70
C LYS A 73 -12.64 15.86 4.93
N ASP A 74 -13.58 15.41 5.76
CA ASP A 74 -14.01 16.17 6.94
C ASP A 74 -12.99 16.04 8.09
N ILE A 75 -12.50 14.83 8.36
CA ILE A 75 -11.45 14.56 9.36
C ILE A 75 -10.17 15.32 8.99
N ALA A 76 -9.76 15.27 7.72
CA ALA A 76 -8.59 15.98 7.23
C ALA A 76 -8.67 17.50 7.49
N LYS A 77 -9.85 18.12 7.31
CA LYS A 77 -10.04 19.55 7.63
C LYS A 77 -9.98 19.83 9.11
N GLU A 78 -10.52 18.95 9.95
CA GLU A 78 -10.44 19.10 11.40
C GLU A 78 -9.00 18.98 11.88
N GLU A 79 -8.26 18.01 11.38
CA GLU A 79 -6.84 17.80 11.71
C GLU A 79 -6.00 19.03 11.31
N MET A 80 -6.25 19.58 10.12
CA MET A 80 -5.56 20.80 9.66
C MET A 80 -5.89 22.05 10.48
N LYS A 81 -7.04 22.11 11.15
CA LYS A 81 -7.38 23.21 12.08
C LYS A 81 -6.71 23.05 13.45
N ARG A 82 -6.30 21.83 13.81
CA ARG A 82 -5.65 21.50 15.09
C ARG A 82 -4.13 21.65 15.05
N ALA A 83 -3.55 21.70 13.86
CA ALA A 83 -2.12 21.97 13.61
C ALA A 83 -1.81 23.47 13.71
#